data_AF-A0A536HWP5-F1
#
_entry.id   AF-A0A536HWP5-F1
#
_cell.length_a   1.000
_cell.length_b   1.000
_cell.length_c   1.000
_cell.angle_alpha   90.00
_cell.angle_beta   90.00
_cell.angle_gamma   90.00
#
_symmetry.space_group_name_H-M   'P 1'
#
loop_
_entity.id
_entity.type
_entity.pdbx_description
1 polymer ?
#
loop_
_entity_poly.entity_id
_entity_poly.type
_entity_poly.pdbx_seq_one_letter_code
_entity_poly.pdbx_strand_id
1 'polypeptide(L)'
;MATIQASLRRRKLTVAVAESCTGGLLSAVLSAHGGASDVFVGGMVVYSNEAKTVLADVAPQLIHSHGAVSSVVAGALARGSRARLGAKIGLGITGIAGPGGATPGK
;
A
#
# COMPACT_ATOMS: atom_id res chain seq x y z
N MET A 1 9.87 -14.20 4.75
CA MET A 1 9.60 -13.71 3.38
C MET A 1 9.81 -14.74 2.28
N ALA A 2 10.82 -15.63 2.38
CA ALA A 2 11.08 -16.67 1.37
C ALA A 2 9.84 -17.50 0.97
N THR A 3 9.02 -17.92 1.94
CA THR A 3 7.81 -18.72 1.68
C THR A 3 6.75 -17.97 0.86
N ILE A 4 6.56 -16.67 1.14
CA ILE A 4 5.59 -15.84 0.42
C ILE A 4 6.07 -15.58 -1.01
N GLN A 5 7.34 -15.22 -1.19
CA GLN A 5 7.91 -14.98 -2.52
C GLN A 5 7.87 -16.25 -3.39
N ALA A 6 8.24 -17.42 -2.83
CA ALA A 6 8.15 -18.69 -3.55
C ALA A 6 6.71 -19.01 -4.00
N SER A 7 5.73 -18.74 -3.14
CA SER A 7 4.31 -18.96 -3.48
C SER A 7 3.82 -18.01 -4.59
N LEU A 8 4.20 -16.73 -4.52
CA LEU A 8 3.87 -15.73 -5.54
C LEU A 8 4.50 -16.10 -6.90
N ARG A 9 5.78 -16.48 -6.92
CA ARG A 9 6.49 -16.94 -8.13
C ARG A 9 5.80 -18.12 -8.79
N ARG A 10 5.51 -19.18 -8.02
CA ARG A 10 4.85 -20.40 -8.51
C ARG A 10 3.49 -20.09 -9.16
N ARG A 11 2.77 -19.10 -8.63
CA ARG A 11 1.47 -18.66 -9.13
C ARG A 11 1.57 -17.55 -10.19
N LYS A 12 2.78 -17.13 -10.56
CA LYS A 12 3.05 -16.00 -11.46
C LYS A 12 2.33 -14.73 -11.02
N LEU A 13 2.30 -14.46 -9.71
CA LEU A 13 1.66 -13.30 -9.11
C LEU A 13 2.70 -12.21 -8.81
N THR A 14 2.33 -10.97 -9.11
CA THR A 14 3.14 -9.77 -8.81
C THR A 14 2.40 -8.88 -7.81
N VAL A 15 3.16 -8.10 -7.04
CA VAL A 15 2.70 -7.28 -5.91
C VAL A 15 3.18 -5.85 -6.09
N ALA A 16 2.29 -4.90 -5.82
CA ALA A 16 2.58 -3.48 -5.67
C ALA A 16 2.03 -2.97 -4.33
N VAL A 17 2.60 -1.90 -3.78
CA VAL A 17 2.22 -1.37 -2.46
C VAL A 17 2.01 0.14 -2.50
N ALA A 18 0.97 0.63 -1.82
CA ALA A 18 0.84 2.02 -1.43
C ALA A 18 0.88 2.14 0.10
N GLU A 19 1.87 2.88 0.61
CA GLU A 19 2.20 2.97 2.04
C GLU A 19 1.97 4.38 2.58
N SER A 20 1.13 4.53 3.61
CA SER A 20 1.05 5.74 4.41
C SER A 20 1.92 5.60 5.67
N CYS A 21 1.37 5.12 6.79
CA CYS A 21 2.04 5.12 8.09
C CYS A 21 3.32 4.29 8.19
N THR A 22 3.56 3.34 7.28
CA THR A 22 4.79 2.54 7.24
C THR A 22 5.93 3.21 6.45
N GLY A 23 5.67 4.30 5.73
CA GLY A 23 6.73 5.13 5.13
C GLY A 23 7.68 4.42 4.15
N GLY A 24 7.27 3.29 3.55
CA GLY A 24 8.12 2.51 2.64
C GLY A 24 8.76 1.28 3.26
N LEU A 25 8.54 1.01 4.57
CA LEU A 25 9.13 -0.13 5.25
C LEU A 25 8.68 -1.47 4.67
N LEU A 26 7.44 -1.61 4.21
CA LEU A 26 7.02 -2.86 3.56
C LEU A 26 7.73 -3.03 2.22
N SER A 27 7.85 -1.97 1.43
CA SER A 27 8.60 -1.98 0.17
C SER A 27 10.05 -2.39 0.40
N ALA A 28 10.71 -1.85 1.43
CA ALA A 28 12.08 -2.21 1.80
C ALA A 28 12.20 -3.71 2.14
N VAL A 29 11.27 -4.26 2.92
CA VAL A 29 11.26 -5.71 3.27
C VAL A 29 11.05 -6.58 2.02
N LEU A 30 10.16 -6.18 1.11
CA LEU A 30 9.89 -6.92 -0.12
C LEU A 30 11.06 -6.89 -1.09
N SER A 31 11.79 -5.76 -1.18
CA SER A 31 12.93 -5.59 -2.08
C SER A 31 14.25 -6.14 -1.55
N ALA A 32 14.38 -6.35 -0.23
CA ALA A 32 15.64 -6.75 0.41
C ALA A 32 16.14 -8.16 0.04
N HIS A 33 15.29 -9.01 -0.56
CA HIS A 33 15.63 -10.41 -0.84
C HIS A 33 15.99 -10.61 -2.31
N GLY A 34 16.96 -11.50 -2.57
CA GLY A 34 17.36 -11.90 -3.91
C GLY A 34 16.17 -12.35 -4.77
N GLY A 35 16.08 -11.80 -5.99
CA GLY A 35 14.99 -12.07 -6.92
C GLY A 35 13.67 -11.36 -6.59
N ALA A 36 13.65 -10.37 -5.69
CA ALA A 36 12.45 -9.57 -5.44
C ALA A 36 11.78 -9.05 -6.74
N SER A 37 12.57 -8.73 -7.77
CA SER A 37 12.10 -8.29 -9.10
C SER A 37 11.11 -9.24 -9.78
N ASP A 38 11.12 -10.53 -9.43
CA ASP A 38 10.21 -11.51 -10.05
C ASP A 38 8.77 -11.42 -9.51
N VAL A 39 8.58 -10.74 -8.38
CA VAL A 39 7.28 -10.67 -7.68
C VAL A 39 6.91 -9.27 -7.20
N PHE A 40 7.87 -8.40 -6.92
CA PHE A 40 7.62 -7.06 -6.42
C PHE A 40 7.86 -6.04 -7.54
N VAL A 41 6.78 -5.37 -7.95
CA VAL A 41 6.82 -4.40 -9.05
C VAL A 41 7.29 -3.03 -8.57
N GLY A 42 6.92 -2.66 -7.35
CA GLY A 42 7.28 -1.37 -6.77
C GLY A 42 6.31 -0.91 -5.69
N GLY A 43 6.65 0.21 -5.07
CA GLY A 43 5.86 0.82 -4.03
C GLY A 43 5.75 2.33 -4.20
N MET A 44 4.73 2.92 -3.58
CA MET A 44 4.54 4.36 -3.49
C MET A 44 4.30 4.74 -2.03
N VAL A 45 5.00 5.79 -1.56
CA VAL A 45 4.76 6.37 -0.25
C VAL A 45 3.75 7.51 -0.40
N VAL A 46 2.58 7.33 0.20
CA VAL A 46 1.38 8.19 0.06
C VAL A 46 0.96 8.78 1.41
N TYR A 47 1.92 9.40 2.09
CA TYR A 47 1.73 9.87 3.47
C TYR A 47 0.64 10.94 3.60
N SER A 48 0.63 11.93 2.71
CA SER A 48 -0.40 12.98 2.67
C SER A 48 -1.67 12.53 1.94
N ASN A 49 -2.80 13.18 2.23
CA ASN A 49 -4.05 12.94 1.49
C ASN A 49 -3.88 13.26 0.00
N GLU A 50 -3.14 14.32 -0.32
CA GLU A 50 -2.79 14.69 -1.70
C GLU A 50 -2.04 13.56 -2.41
N ALA A 51 -1.05 12.95 -1.75
CA ALA A 51 -0.28 11.85 -2.32
C ALA A 51 -1.14 10.60 -2.53
N LYS A 52 -2.11 10.32 -1.64
CA LYS A 52 -3.09 9.23 -1.83
C LYS A 52 -3.90 9.45 -3.11
N THR A 53 -4.31 10.68 -3.39
CA THR A 53 -5.04 11.04 -4.61
C THR A 53 -4.15 10.97 -5.85
N VAL A 54 -3.03 11.69 -5.86
CA VAL A 54 -2.19 11.87 -7.04
C VAL A 54 -1.50 10.57 -7.45
N LEU A 55 -0.94 9.83 -6.49
CA LEU A 55 -0.12 8.65 -6.78
C LEU A 55 -0.95 7.37 -6.83
N ALA A 56 -1.93 7.22 -5.94
CA ALA A 56 -2.73 6.01 -5.78
C ALA A 56 -4.18 6.14 -6.25
N ASP A 57 -4.56 7.24 -6.88
CA ASP A 57 -5.91 7.44 -7.44
C ASP A 57 -7.06 7.33 -6.42
N VAL A 58 -6.77 7.61 -5.14
CA VAL A 58 -7.81 7.64 -4.12
C VAL A 58 -8.67 8.88 -4.33
N ALA A 59 -9.95 8.70 -4.63
CA ALA A 59 -10.88 9.81 -4.76
C ALA A 59 -10.91 10.66 -3.47
N PRO A 60 -10.72 11.99 -3.53
CA PRO A 60 -10.71 12.87 -2.35
C PRO A 60 -11.96 12.74 -1.48
N GLN A 61 -13.12 12.46 -2.10
CA GLN A 61 -14.40 12.29 -1.43
C GLN A 61 -14.40 11.08 -0.48
N LEU A 62 -13.66 10.01 -0.81
CA LEU A 62 -13.53 8.85 0.09
C LEU A 62 -12.78 9.22 1.36
N ILE A 63 -11.71 10.00 1.22
CA ILE A 63 -10.91 10.49 2.35
C ILE A 63 -11.74 11.44 3.21
N HIS A 64 -12.49 12.35 2.60
CA HIS A 64 -13.37 13.28 3.30
C HIS A 64 -14.48 12.55 4.09
N SER A 65 -15.12 11.56 3.48
CA SER A 65 -16.29 10.89 4.06
C SER A 65 -15.94 9.81 5.09
N HIS A 66 -14.81 9.10 4.92
CA HIS A 66 -14.44 7.95 5.75
C HIS A 66 -13.21 8.20 6.62
N GLY A 67 -12.48 9.29 6.37
CA GLY A 67 -11.17 9.55 6.95
C GLY A 67 -10.05 8.78 6.24
N ALA A 68 -8.85 9.36 6.29
CA ALA A 68 -7.64 8.77 5.68
C ALA A 68 -7.28 7.41 6.29
N VAL A 69 -7.66 7.18 7.55
CA VAL A 69 -7.46 5.91 8.27
C VAL A 69 -8.81 5.19 8.32
N SER A 70 -9.06 4.40 7.28
CA SER A 70 -10.28 3.61 7.14
C SER A 70 -10.04 2.42 6.22
N SER A 71 -10.84 1.36 6.37
CA SER A 71 -10.81 0.20 5.46
C SER A 71 -11.16 0.60 4.02
N VAL A 72 -12.02 1.60 3.84
CA VAL A 72 -12.39 2.16 2.53
C VAL A 72 -11.18 2.77 1.83
N VAL A 73 -10.42 3.62 2.53
CA VAL A 73 -9.20 4.23 1.97
C VAL A 73 -8.09 3.19 1.80
N ALA A 74 -7.93 2.25 2.73
CA ALA A 74 -6.97 1.15 2.57
C ALA A 74 -7.25 0.31 1.30
N GLY A 75 -8.52 -0.02 1.04
CA GLY A 75 -8.94 -0.72 -0.17
C GLY A 75 -8.75 0.11 -1.45
N ALA A 76 -8.97 1.42 -1.38
CA ALA A 76 -8.70 2.33 -2.50
C ALA A 76 -7.19 2.37 -2.82
N LEU A 77 -6.34 2.49 -1.80
CA LEU A 77 -4.88 2.42 -1.94
C LEU A 77 -4.41 1.10 -2.56
N ALA A 78 -4.99 -0.02 -2.14
CA ALA A 78 -4.68 -1.33 -2.70
C ALA A 78 -5.07 -1.44 -4.19
N ARG A 79 -6.25 -0.92 -4.58
CA ARG A 79 -6.66 -0.89 -5.99
C ARG A 79 -5.77 0.05 -6.81
N GLY A 80 -5.46 1.21 -6.24
CA GLY A 80 -4.58 2.22 -6.82
C GLY A 80 -3.19 1.70 -7.12
N SER A 81 -2.52 1.12 -6.13
CA SER A 81 -1.17 0.55 -6.30
C SER A 81 -1.16 -0.56 -7.35
N ARG A 82 -2.17 -1.43 -7.35
CA ARG A 82 -2.33 -2.48 -8.37
C ARG A 82 -2.42 -1.89 -9.77
N ALA A 83 -3.31 -0.92 -9.99
CA ALA A 83 -3.59 -0.36 -11.30
C ALA A 83 -2.44 0.51 -11.81
N ARG A 84 -1.92 1.42 -10.98
CA ARG A 84 -0.88 2.40 -11.35
C ARG A 84 0.48 1.75 -11.60
N LEU A 85 0.80 0.65 -10.92
CA LEU A 85 2.06 -0.06 -11.08
C LEU A 85 1.95 -1.36 -11.91
N GLY A 86 0.76 -1.74 -12.37
CA GLY A 86 0.59 -2.92 -13.23
C GLY A 86 0.84 -4.26 -12.54
N ALA A 87 0.62 -4.35 -11.22
CA ALA A 87 0.74 -5.60 -10.47
C ALA A 87 -0.55 -6.44 -10.51
N LYS A 88 -0.46 -7.74 -10.21
CA LYS A 88 -1.66 -8.60 -10.06
C LYS A 88 -2.33 -8.42 -8.69
N ILE A 89 -1.54 -8.07 -7.68
CA ILE A 89 -2.00 -7.80 -6.31
C ILE A 89 -1.53 -6.41 -5.93
N GLY A 90 -2.42 -5.62 -5.33
CA GLY A 90 -2.06 -4.36 -4.71
C GLY A 90 -2.30 -4.42 -3.21
N LEU A 91 -1.41 -3.81 -2.45
CA LEU A 91 -1.51 -3.65 -1.01
C LEU A 91 -1.67 -2.16 -0.70
N GLY A 92 -2.51 -1.84 0.28
CA GLY A 92 -2.77 -0.48 0.73
C GLY A 92 -2.66 -0.41 2.25
N ILE A 93 -1.81 0.47 2.75
CA ILE A 93 -1.55 0.63 4.18
C ILE A 93 -1.84 2.06 4.59
N THR A 94 -2.77 2.24 5.52
CA THR A 94 -3.08 3.51 6.16
C THR A 94 -3.43 3.27 7.62
N GLY A 95 -3.03 4.20 8.48
CA GLY A 95 -3.04 4.02 9.92
C GLY A 95 -2.46 5.23 10.63
N ILE A 96 -2.53 5.20 11.95
CA ILE A 96 -1.95 6.22 12.83
C ILE A 96 -0.69 5.59 13.43
N ALA A 97 0.48 6.14 13.11
CA ALA A 97 1.74 5.67 13.69
C ALA A 97 1.86 6.02 15.18
N GLY A 98 1.13 7.05 15.63
CA GLY A 98 1.12 7.53 17.01
C GLY A 98 2.36 8.35 17.39
N PRO A 99 2.40 8.89 18.62
CA PRO A 99 1.33 8.83 19.63
C PRO A 99 0.19 9.84 19.38
N GLY A 100 0.39 10.85 18.53
CA GLY A 100 -0.64 11.84 18.17
C GLY A 100 -1.60 11.37 17.07
N GLY A 101 -2.78 11.98 17.00
CA GLY A 101 -3.74 11.80 15.90
C GLY A 101 -4.79 10.70 16.08
N ALA A 102 -4.68 9.86 17.11
CA ALA A 102 -5.75 8.92 17.47
C ALA A 102 -6.94 9.67 18.04
N THR A 103 -8.11 9.51 17.42
CA THR A 103 -9.38 9.92 18.03
C THR A 103 -9.82 8.80 18.97
N PRO A 104 -10.00 9.05 20.28
CA PRO A 104 -10.49 8.04 21.20
C PRO A 104 -11.82 7.45 20.69
N GLY A 105 -11.95 6.13 20.63
CA GLY A 105 -13.19 5.45 20.25
C GLY A 105 -13.41 5.26 18.74
N LYS A 106 -12.39 5.46 17.92
CA LYS A 106 -12.32 4.87 16.56
C LYS A 106 -11.29 3.76 16.49
#